data_AF-M9LJJ3-F1
#
_entry.id   AF-M9LJJ3-F1
#
_cell.length_a   1.000
_cell.length_b   1.000
_cell.length_c   1.000
_cell.angle_alpha   90.00
_cell.angle_beta   90.00
_cell.angle_gamma   90.00
#
_symmetry.space_group_name_H-M   'P 1'
#
loop_
_entity.id
_entity.type
_entity.pdbx_description
1 polymer ?
#
loop_
_entity_poly.entity_id
_entity_poly.type
_entity_poly.pdbx_seq_one_letter_code
_entity_poly.pdbx_strand_id
1 'polypeptide(L)'
;MSRPSPQRRSALPLGLQRHHIVFVAYLSSIVLLGTAYSIAYGTHINNLRLSSGADSQFPSTLPGAAVAPSIQTGADGSTQLGPLPPTIALPPHHALNYWANRKNIVNRIFVKKAWLWTTAAWLAQLFFLRLAAATPRLKKEDARSGQATITSPVSISVLRYMVATGAWLLFANWFFGPPLAERILTATGAVCVPSSNAGLGKVEEMYCRTRTPLSSTSHPALFSGSGAAKSIRAAWRGGHDISGHTFIMVLSSLLLLEDIAPYLAALLNNSSIGRVVFGDAKVDHRAKAVMGEQKAKLAVAASVALVGLWSWMLLNTAIYFHTPQEKVSGLIVALAAWMVIPKSK
;
A
#
# COMPACT_ATOMS: atom_id res chain seq x y z
N MET A 1 -49.78 10.07 -22.64
CA MET A 1 -48.75 10.39 -21.61
C MET A 1 -47.67 9.32 -21.63
N SER A 2 -46.60 9.58 -22.38
CA SER A 2 -45.40 8.74 -22.45
C SER A 2 -44.63 8.84 -21.13
N ARG A 3 -44.42 7.70 -20.46
CA ARG A 3 -43.50 7.62 -19.31
C ARG A 3 -42.11 8.10 -19.76
N PRO A 4 -41.44 9.02 -19.04
CA PRO A 4 -40.08 9.40 -19.39
C PRO A 4 -39.19 8.16 -19.30
N SER A 5 -38.48 7.87 -20.40
CA SER A 5 -37.45 6.85 -20.47
C SER A 5 -36.44 7.08 -19.33
N PRO A 6 -36.00 6.04 -18.59
CA PRO A 6 -34.97 6.21 -17.59
C PRO A 6 -33.70 6.67 -18.31
N GLN A 7 -33.27 7.91 -18.04
CA GLN A 7 -31.99 8.44 -18.52
C GLN A 7 -30.91 7.40 -18.23
N ARG A 8 -30.44 6.75 -19.31
CA ARG A 8 -29.35 5.79 -19.26
C ARG A 8 -28.13 6.59 -18.86
N ARG A 9 -27.77 6.54 -17.57
CA ARG A 9 -26.52 7.12 -17.07
C ARG A 9 -25.41 6.68 -18.04
N SER A 10 -24.70 7.64 -18.64
CA SER A 10 -23.53 7.32 -19.46
C SER A 10 -22.47 6.74 -18.53
N ALA A 11 -22.50 5.43 -18.37
CA ALA A 11 -21.43 4.72 -17.69
C ALA A 11 -20.14 5.05 -18.45
N LEU A 12 -19.09 5.43 -17.72
CA LEU A 12 -17.77 5.58 -18.29
C LEU A 12 -17.33 4.23 -18.89
N PRO A 13 -16.35 4.21 -19.81
CA PRO A 13 -15.81 2.95 -20.32
C PRO A 13 -15.48 1.98 -19.17
N LEU A 14 -15.74 0.69 -19.39
CA LEU A 14 -15.60 -0.39 -18.39
C LEU A 14 -16.64 -0.37 -17.25
N GLY A 15 -17.71 0.41 -17.34
CA GLY A 15 -18.78 0.43 -16.33
C GLY A 15 -18.42 1.22 -15.08
N LEU A 16 -17.40 2.09 -15.16
CA LEU A 16 -16.99 2.94 -14.06
C LEU A 16 -17.98 4.09 -13.84
N GLN A 17 -18.10 4.48 -12.58
CA GLN A 17 -18.81 5.69 -12.13
C GLN A 17 -17.82 6.75 -11.64
N ARG A 18 -18.26 8.01 -11.56
CA ARG A 18 -17.45 9.16 -11.14
C ARG A 18 -16.66 8.93 -9.84
N HIS A 19 -17.29 8.38 -8.82
CA HIS A 19 -16.64 8.17 -7.52
C HIS A 19 -15.44 7.20 -7.61
N HIS A 20 -15.46 6.24 -8.54
CA HIS A 20 -14.32 5.34 -8.77
C HIS A 20 -13.10 6.11 -9.25
N ILE A 21 -13.28 7.06 -10.18
CA ILE A 21 -12.20 7.94 -10.66
C ILE A 21 -11.66 8.77 -9.49
N VAL A 22 -12.55 9.33 -8.67
CA VAL A 22 -12.13 10.15 -7.52
C VAL A 22 -11.34 9.34 -6.51
N PHE A 23 -11.77 8.12 -6.18
CA PHE A 23 -11.04 7.24 -5.25
C PHE A 23 -9.66 6.84 -5.77
N VAL A 24 -9.58 6.46 -7.06
CA VAL A 24 -8.29 6.12 -7.71
C VAL A 24 -7.37 7.33 -7.77
N ALA A 25 -7.90 8.50 -8.16
CA ALA A 25 -7.12 9.74 -8.23
C ALA A 25 -6.60 10.16 -6.85
N TYR A 26 -7.42 10.03 -5.80
CA TYR A 26 -7.03 10.32 -4.42
C TYR A 26 -5.87 9.43 -3.93
N LEU A 27 -5.97 8.10 -4.11
CA LEU A 27 -4.91 7.20 -3.66
C LEU A 27 -3.64 7.33 -4.52
N SER A 28 -3.81 7.54 -5.83
CA SER A 28 -2.69 7.75 -6.74
C SER A 28 -1.96 9.05 -6.43
N SER A 29 -2.67 10.14 -6.11
CA SER A 29 -2.04 11.41 -5.75
C SER A 29 -1.21 11.31 -4.48
N ILE A 30 -1.63 10.51 -3.49
CA ILE A 30 -0.83 10.24 -2.27
C ILE A 30 0.52 9.61 -2.65
N VAL A 31 0.50 8.59 -3.52
CA VAL A 31 1.73 7.90 -3.94
C VAL A 31 2.62 8.85 -4.76
N LEU A 32 2.04 9.60 -5.70
CA LEU A 32 2.78 10.50 -6.57
C LEU A 32 3.39 11.68 -5.79
N LEU A 33 2.63 12.33 -4.92
CA LEU A 33 3.10 13.43 -4.08
C LEU A 33 4.17 12.96 -3.08
N GLY A 34 3.94 11.83 -2.42
CA GLY A 34 4.94 11.24 -1.52
C GLY A 34 6.22 10.83 -2.25
N THR A 35 6.10 10.32 -3.48
CA THR A 35 7.25 9.97 -4.32
C THR A 35 8.00 11.20 -4.80
N ALA A 36 7.29 12.25 -5.23
CA ALA A 36 7.88 13.53 -5.62
C ALA A 36 8.64 14.16 -4.44
N TYR A 37 8.05 14.16 -3.25
CA TYR A 37 8.73 14.55 -2.02
C TYR A 37 9.98 13.69 -1.78
N SER A 38 9.85 12.36 -1.89
CA SER A 38 10.96 11.44 -1.67
C SER A 38 12.14 11.65 -2.63
N ILE A 39 11.85 12.06 -3.88
CA ILE A 39 12.85 12.45 -4.88
C ILE A 39 13.49 13.78 -4.49
N ALA A 40 12.68 14.81 -4.23
CA ALA A 40 13.15 16.15 -3.90
C ALA A 40 14.04 16.20 -2.65
N TYR A 41 13.73 15.38 -1.64
CA TYR A 41 14.46 15.35 -0.37
C TYR A 41 15.41 14.14 -0.23
N GLY A 42 15.59 13.34 -1.29
CA GLY A 42 16.57 12.24 -1.31
C GLY A 42 16.30 11.07 -0.35
N THR A 43 15.12 10.98 0.26
CA THR A 43 14.79 9.92 1.24
C THR A 43 14.80 8.51 0.64
N HIS A 44 14.70 8.39 -0.69
CA HIS A 44 14.76 7.13 -1.42
C HIS A 44 16.19 6.62 -1.70
N ILE A 45 17.23 7.43 -1.53
CA ILE A 45 18.62 7.11 -1.94
C ILE A 45 19.10 5.80 -1.29
N ASN A 46 18.79 5.60 0.00
CA ASN A 46 19.17 4.36 0.67
C ASN A 46 18.46 3.12 0.09
N ASN A 47 17.19 3.26 -0.31
CA ASN A 47 16.45 2.18 -0.95
C ASN A 47 17.00 1.86 -2.34
N LEU A 48 17.47 2.88 -3.08
CA LEU A 48 18.16 2.67 -4.37
C LEU A 48 19.42 1.83 -4.19
N ARG A 49 20.26 2.12 -3.20
CA ARG A 49 21.48 1.34 -2.91
C ARG A 49 21.17 -0.12 -2.60
N LEU A 50 20.11 -0.37 -1.83
CA LEU A 50 19.65 -1.73 -1.52
C LEU A 50 19.15 -2.48 -2.78
N SER A 51 18.48 -1.77 -3.69
CA SER A 51 17.86 -2.33 -4.90
C SER A 51 18.83 -2.44 -6.08
N SER A 52 19.90 -1.64 -6.12
CA SER A 52 20.94 -1.75 -7.16
C SER A 52 22.00 -2.79 -6.84
N GLY A 53 22.05 -3.31 -5.61
CA GLY A 53 23.12 -4.21 -5.15
C GLY A 53 24.50 -3.54 -5.10
N ALA A 54 24.56 -2.22 -5.27
CA ALA A 54 25.80 -1.44 -5.39
C ALA A 54 26.41 -1.13 -4.00
N ASP A 55 26.80 -2.19 -3.28
CA ASP A 55 27.82 -2.10 -2.23
C ASP A 55 29.20 -2.52 -2.76
N SER A 56 29.36 -2.79 -4.07
CA SER A 56 30.58 -3.41 -4.63
C SER A 56 31.24 -2.77 -5.85
N GLN A 57 30.75 -1.67 -6.46
CA GLN A 57 31.39 -1.21 -7.71
C GLN A 57 31.20 0.24 -8.19
N PHE A 58 30.92 1.20 -7.31
CA PHE A 58 31.02 2.62 -7.69
C PHE A 58 32.02 3.35 -6.80
N PRO A 59 33.14 3.87 -7.35
CA PRO A 59 33.85 4.93 -6.68
C PRO A 59 32.87 6.09 -6.50
N SER A 60 32.85 6.67 -5.31
CA SER A 60 32.11 7.87 -4.95
C SER A 60 32.64 9.09 -5.69
N THR A 61 32.50 9.11 -7.02
CA THR A 61 32.76 10.25 -7.88
C THR A 61 31.54 10.46 -8.77
N LEU A 62 30.59 11.26 -8.27
CA LEU A 62 29.60 11.90 -9.14
C LEU A 62 30.34 12.91 -10.04
N PRO A 63 30.10 12.93 -11.36
CA PRO A 63 30.44 14.10 -12.17
C PRO A 63 29.40 15.19 -11.85
N GLY A 64 29.80 16.17 -11.04
CA GLY A 64 28.97 17.34 -10.71
C GLY A 64 29.19 17.94 -9.33
N ALA A 65 29.89 17.25 -8.41
CA ALA A 65 30.38 17.87 -7.19
C ALA A 65 31.85 18.24 -7.41
N ALA A 66 32.13 19.54 -7.44
CA ALA A 66 33.50 20.04 -7.49
C ALA A 66 34.36 19.33 -6.44
N VAL A 67 35.48 18.79 -6.92
CA VAL A 67 36.47 18.05 -6.15
C VAL A 67 36.94 18.92 -4.99
N ALA A 68 36.55 18.57 -3.78
CA ALA A 68 37.28 19.01 -2.59
C ALA A 68 38.50 18.08 -2.43
N PRO A 69 39.72 18.62 -2.28
CA PRO A 69 40.92 17.81 -2.21
C PRO A 69 40.90 16.90 -0.97
N SER A 70 41.39 15.68 -1.14
CA SER A 70 41.63 14.73 -0.06
C SER A 70 42.69 15.29 0.90
N ILE A 71 42.27 15.72 2.08
CA ILE A 71 43.18 16.04 3.18
C ILE A 71 43.54 14.74 3.88
N GLN A 72 44.78 14.31 3.68
CA GLN A 72 45.46 13.33 4.53
C GLN A 72 45.50 13.87 5.96
N THR A 73 45.03 13.09 6.92
CA THR A 73 45.20 13.40 8.34
C THR A 73 46.67 13.23 8.73
N GLY A 74 47.44 14.29 8.55
CA GLY A 74 48.63 14.60 9.36
C GLY A 74 48.20 15.48 10.54
N ALA A 75 48.90 15.30 11.66
CA ALA A 75 48.59 15.91 12.95
C ALA A 75 48.65 17.45 12.97
N ASP A 76 47.99 17.99 13.99
CA ASP A 76 48.12 19.33 14.58
C ASP A 76 47.47 20.55 13.87
N GLY A 77 46.82 21.38 14.70
CA GLY A 77 46.61 22.81 14.40
C GLY A 77 45.17 23.28 14.27
N SER A 78 44.72 24.03 15.27
CA SER A 78 43.48 24.83 15.31
C SER A 78 43.20 25.68 14.06
N THR A 79 41.93 25.76 13.58
CA THR A 79 41.31 27.01 13.07
C THR A 79 39.80 26.86 12.75
N GLN A 80 39.00 27.67 13.44
CA GLN A 80 37.74 28.35 13.02
C GLN A 80 36.89 27.72 11.89
N LEU A 81 35.78 27.05 12.27
CA LEU A 81 34.67 26.76 11.35
C LEU A 81 33.82 28.02 11.11
N GLY A 82 33.77 28.50 9.86
CA GLY A 82 32.68 29.35 9.39
C GLY A 82 31.35 28.59 9.27
N PRO A 83 30.20 29.28 9.19
CA PRO A 83 28.89 28.63 9.30
C PRO A 83 28.57 27.79 8.05
N LEU A 84 28.47 26.48 8.25
CA LEU A 84 28.02 25.53 7.23
C LEU A 84 26.51 25.71 6.95
N PRO A 85 26.05 25.68 5.69
CA PRO A 85 24.62 25.74 5.36
C PRO A 85 23.89 24.45 5.77
N PRO A 86 22.61 24.53 6.18
CA PRO A 86 21.87 23.40 6.72
C PRO A 86 21.37 22.53 5.56
N THR A 87 22.20 21.58 5.12
CA THR A 87 21.74 20.53 4.22
C THR A 87 21.94 19.19 4.92
N ILE A 88 20.83 18.47 5.07
CA ILE A 88 20.60 17.35 5.96
C ILE A 88 21.48 16.15 5.56
N ALA A 89 22.72 16.14 6.03
CA ALA A 89 23.39 14.91 6.44
C ALA A 89 23.02 14.73 7.92
N LEU A 90 22.02 13.89 8.21
CA LEU A 90 21.67 13.56 9.59
C LEU A 90 22.93 13.00 10.27
N PRO A 91 23.45 13.63 11.34
CA PRO A 91 24.54 13.09 12.13
C PRO A 91 24.14 11.69 12.67
N PRO A 92 25.08 10.80 12.99
CA PRO A 92 24.83 9.40 13.35
C PRO A 92 24.00 9.18 14.64
N HIS A 93 23.46 10.23 15.26
CA HIS A 93 22.64 10.19 16.48
C HIS A 93 21.27 10.88 16.38
N HIS A 94 20.82 11.32 15.19
CA HIS A 94 19.44 11.79 15.08
C HIS A 94 18.48 10.59 14.99
N ALA A 95 17.53 10.53 15.94
CA ALA A 95 16.43 9.58 15.90
C ALA A 95 15.72 9.70 14.55
N LEU A 96 15.64 8.59 13.80
CA LEU A 96 14.80 8.52 12.60
C LEU A 96 13.40 9.02 12.97
N ASN A 97 12.79 9.84 12.11
CA ASN A 97 11.38 10.23 12.26
C ASN A 97 10.57 8.97 12.63
N TYR A 98 9.66 9.07 13.62
CA TYR A 98 8.86 7.95 14.10
C TYR A 98 8.28 7.10 12.95
N TRP A 99 7.83 7.77 11.88
CA TRP A 99 7.26 7.13 10.69
C TRP A 99 8.28 6.48 9.75
N ALA A 100 9.53 6.96 9.73
CA ALA A 100 10.64 6.33 9.01
C ALA A 100 11.14 5.07 9.74
N ASN A 101 10.82 4.89 11.01
CA ASN A 101 11.14 3.68 11.74
C ASN A 101 10.15 2.55 11.40
N ARG A 102 10.59 1.54 10.63
CA ARG A 102 9.81 0.33 10.30
C ARG A 102 9.30 -0.46 11.52
N LYS A 103 9.81 -0.18 12.71
CA LYS A 103 9.44 -0.83 13.97
C LYS A 103 8.44 0.00 14.80
N ASN A 104 7.88 1.09 14.26
CA ASN A 104 6.87 1.89 14.95
C ASN A 104 5.59 1.08 15.25
N ILE A 105 4.82 1.52 16.25
CA ILE A 105 3.67 0.76 16.78
C ILE A 105 2.59 0.59 15.72
N VAL A 106 2.31 1.64 14.95
CA VAL A 106 1.30 1.62 13.89
C VAL A 106 1.67 0.59 12.82
N ASN A 107 2.94 0.53 12.42
CA ASN A 107 3.40 -0.44 11.45
C ASN A 107 3.27 -1.89 11.98
N ARG A 108 3.62 -2.13 13.24
CA ARG A 108 3.54 -3.46 13.86
C ARG A 108 2.12 -3.97 14.02
N ILE A 109 1.20 -3.10 14.44
CA ILE A 109 -0.18 -3.48 14.79
C ILE A 109 -1.08 -3.46 13.56
N PHE A 110 -1.00 -2.40 12.75
CA PHE A 110 -1.94 -2.17 11.65
C PHE A 110 -1.36 -2.65 10.33
N VAL A 111 -0.24 -2.08 9.91
CA VAL A 111 0.25 -2.29 8.53
C VAL A 111 0.69 -3.72 8.26
N LYS A 112 1.45 -4.33 9.17
CA LYS A 112 1.83 -5.75 9.05
C LYS A 112 0.64 -6.71 9.11
N LYS A 113 -0.50 -6.25 9.63
CA LYS A 113 -1.75 -7.00 9.72
C LYS A 113 -2.86 -6.34 8.88
N ALA A 114 -2.50 -5.63 7.80
CA ALA A 114 -3.45 -4.79 7.07
C ALA A 114 -4.66 -5.57 6.56
N TRP A 115 -4.44 -6.78 6.04
CA TRP A 115 -5.53 -7.62 5.54
C TRP A 115 -6.50 -8.08 6.65
N LEU A 116 -5.99 -8.32 7.87
CA LEU A 116 -6.84 -8.68 9.02
C LEU A 116 -7.80 -7.53 9.36
N TRP A 117 -7.28 -6.31 9.47
CA TRP A 117 -8.10 -5.12 9.75
C TRP A 117 -9.09 -4.81 8.63
N THR A 118 -8.66 -5.01 7.38
CA THR A 118 -9.53 -4.87 6.19
C THR A 118 -10.66 -5.89 6.22
N THR A 119 -10.36 -7.14 6.59
CA THR A 119 -11.36 -8.20 6.75
C THR A 119 -12.35 -7.88 7.87
N ALA A 120 -11.86 -7.39 9.02
CA ALA A 120 -12.73 -6.98 10.13
C ALA A 120 -13.66 -5.82 9.74
N ALA A 121 -13.15 -4.81 9.03
CA ALA A 121 -13.97 -3.72 8.51
C ALA A 121 -14.98 -4.19 7.47
N TRP A 122 -14.58 -5.08 6.55
CA TRP A 122 -15.47 -5.68 5.57
C TRP A 122 -16.58 -6.52 6.23
N LEU A 123 -16.27 -7.31 7.26
CA LEU A 123 -17.30 -8.05 8.03
C LEU A 123 -18.29 -7.10 8.71
N ALA A 124 -17.81 -5.99 9.26
CA ALA A 124 -18.69 -4.97 9.84
C ALA A 124 -19.59 -4.33 8.76
N GLN A 125 -19.07 -4.04 7.56
CA GLN A 125 -19.87 -3.56 6.43
C GLN A 125 -20.90 -4.60 5.97
N LEU A 126 -20.49 -5.86 5.87
CA LEU A 126 -21.37 -6.97 5.49
C LEU A 126 -22.56 -7.09 6.46
N PHE A 127 -22.29 -7.07 7.76
CA PHE A 127 -23.31 -7.25 8.79
C PHE A 127 -24.19 -6.01 8.98
N PHE A 128 -23.58 -4.84 9.21
CA PHE A 128 -24.33 -3.63 9.56
C PHE A 128 -24.89 -2.87 8.36
N LEU A 129 -24.41 -3.12 7.14
CA LEU A 129 -24.86 -2.43 5.94
C LEU A 129 -25.61 -3.36 4.98
N ARG A 130 -24.98 -4.47 4.57
CA ARG A 130 -25.52 -5.33 3.49
C ARG A 130 -26.61 -6.27 3.95
N LEU A 131 -26.42 -6.94 5.09
CA LEU A 131 -27.45 -7.78 5.70
C LEU A 131 -28.63 -6.95 6.21
N ALA A 132 -28.37 -5.75 6.74
CA ALA A 132 -29.41 -4.79 7.12
C ALA A 132 -30.27 -4.34 5.91
N ALA A 133 -29.63 -4.10 4.75
CA ALA A 133 -30.32 -3.75 3.51
C ALA A 133 -31.14 -4.91 2.91
N ALA A 134 -30.85 -6.17 3.27
CA ALA A 134 -31.51 -7.37 2.74
C ALA A 134 -32.78 -7.79 3.52
N THR A 135 -33.25 -6.96 4.46
CA THR A 135 -34.39 -7.29 5.31
C THR A 135 -35.71 -7.41 4.52
N PRO A 136 -36.66 -8.27 4.96
CA PRO A 136 -37.93 -8.50 4.25
C PRO A 136 -38.78 -7.23 4.06
N ARG A 137 -38.64 -6.26 4.96
CA ARG A 137 -39.36 -4.97 4.89
C ARG A 137 -38.98 -4.19 3.64
N LEU A 138 -37.68 -3.96 3.41
CA LEU A 138 -37.18 -3.24 2.24
C LEU A 138 -37.46 -4.00 0.94
N LYS A 139 -37.30 -5.33 0.97
CA LYS A 139 -37.59 -6.19 -0.20
C LYS A 139 -39.07 -6.10 -0.64
N LYS A 140 -40.00 -5.93 0.30
CA LYS A 140 -41.44 -5.75 0.02
C LYS A 140 -41.75 -4.36 -0.56
N GLU A 141 -41.03 -3.32 -0.13
CA GLU A 141 -41.12 -1.98 -0.72
C GLU A 141 -40.62 -1.97 -2.16
N ASP A 142 -39.51 -2.67 -2.46
CA ASP A 142 -38.98 -2.80 -3.82
C ASP A 142 -39.92 -3.55 -4.77
N ALA A 143 -40.55 -4.63 -4.28
CA ALA A 143 -41.55 -5.38 -5.03
C ALA A 143 -42.77 -4.52 -5.37
N ARG A 144 -43.12 -3.56 -4.49
CA ARG A 144 -44.18 -2.58 -4.73
C ARG A 144 -43.75 -1.45 -5.66
N SER A 145 -42.48 -1.05 -5.65
CA SER A 145 -41.95 0.02 -6.51
C SER A 145 -41.50 -0.47 -7.90
N GLY A 146 -41.51 -1.79 -8.15
CA GLY A 146 -41.10 -2.38 -9.43
C GLY A 146 -39.58 -2.39 -9.65
N GLN A 147 -38.78 -2.16 -8.59
CA GLN A 147 -37.31 -2.09 -8.65
C GLN A 147 -36.69 -3.48 -8.39
N ALA A 148 -36.94 -4.43 -9.28
CA ALA A 148 -36.36 -5.77 -9.19
C ALA A 148 -34.85 -5.74 -9.53
N THR A 149 -34.00 -5.71 -8.50
CA THR A 149 -32.54 -5.93 -8.66
C THR A 149 -32.25 -7.43 -8.63
N ILE A 150 -31.77 -7.98 -9.76
CA ILE A 150 -31.56 -9.43 -9.98
C ILE A 150 -30.39 -10.00 -9.14
N THR A 151 -29.50 -9.16 -8.63
CA THR A 151 -28.30 -9.59 -7.87
C THR A 151 -28.33 -9.10 -6.42
N SER A 152 -28.10 -10.00 -5.46
CA SER A 152 -28.06 -9.66 -4.04
C SER A 152 -26.87 -8.75 -3.70
N PRO A 153 -27.06 -7.66 -2.94
CA PRO A 153 -25.98 -6.77 -2.53
C PRO A 153 -24.94 -7.47 -1.63
N VAL A 154 -25.33 -8.56 -0.98
CA VAL A 154 -24.46 -9.43 -0.18
C VAL A 154 -23.54 -10.25 -1.09
N SER A 155 -24.08 -10.90 -2.13
CA SER A 155 -23.28 -11.76 -3.00
C SER A 155 -22.24 -10.97 -3.78
N ILE A 156 -22.55 -9.74 -4.19
CA ILE A 156 -21.59 -8.83 -4.82
C ILE A 156 -20.45 -8.50 -3.84
N SER A 157 -20.75 -8.10 -2.60
CA SER A 157 -19.71 -7.77 -1.60
C SER A 157 -18.82 -8.97 -1.28
N VAL A 158 -19.41 -10.16 -1.13
CA VAL A 158 -18.65 -11.42 -0.95
C VAL A 158 -17.75 -11.70 -2.16
N LEU A 159 -18.27 -11.58 -3.38
CA LEU A 159 -17.46 -11.79 -4.59
C LEU A 159 -16.29 -10.79 -4.68
N ARG A 160 -16.52 -9.52 -4.36
CA ARG A 160 -15.46 -8.49 -4.30
C ARG A 160 -14.37 -8.87 -3.31
N TYR A 161 -14.76 -9.27 -2.09
CA TYR A 161 -13.82 -9.69 -1.06
C TYR A 161 -13.04 -10.94 -1.49
N MET A 162 -13.69 -11.93 -2.10
CA MET A 162 -13.04 -13.15 -2.59
C MET A 162 -12.02 -12.84 -3.70
N VAL A 163 -12.38 -12.01 -4.68
CA VAL A 163 -11.46 -11.59 -5.76
C VAL A 163 -10.28 -10.81 -5.19
N ALA A 164 -10.52 -9.86 -4.28
CA ALA A 164 -9.46 -9.08 -3.65
C ALA A 164 -8.53 -9.95 -2.77
N THR A 165 -9.10 -10.91 -2.03
CA THR A 165 -8.33 -11.90 -1.26
C THR A 165 -7.49 -12.75 -2.18
N GLY A 166 -8.06 -13.23 -3.29
CA GLY A 166 -7.34 -13.95 -4.32
C GLY A 166 -6.16 -13.14 -4.85
N ALA A 167 -6.38 -11.89 -5.27
CA ALA A 167 -5.32 -11.01 -5.76
C ALA A 167 -4.21 -10.79 -4.72
N TRP A 168 -4.57 -10.58 -3.45
CA TRP A 168 -3.60 -10.45 -2.37
C TRP A 168 -2.80 -11.73 -2.13
N LEU A 169 -3.45 -12.89 -2.11
CA LEU A 169 -2.77 -14.18 -1.93
C LEU A 169 -1.86 -14.51 -3.11
N LEU A 170 -2.27 -14.24 -4.35
CA LEU A 170 -1.43 -14.43 -5.54
C LEU A 170 -0.17 -13.55 -5.45
N PHE A 171 -0.32 -12.31 -5.00
CA PHE A 171 0.80 -11.39 -4.82
C PHE A 171 1.74 -11.81 -3.68
N ALA A 172 1.19 -12.12 -2.50
CA ALA A 172 1.94 -12.26 -1.25
C ALA A 172 2.34 -13.70 -0.88
N ASN A 173 1.58 -14.72 -1.31
CA ASN A 173 1.67 -16.09 -0.77
C ASN A 173 1.51 -17.22 -1.82
N TRP A 174 1.50 -16.93 -3.12
CA TRP A 174 1.23 -17.85 -4.25
C TRP A 174 1.31 -19.37 -3.94
N PHE A 175 0.24 -20.12 -4.21
CA PHE A 175 0.06 -21.52 -3.77
C PHE A 175 0.98 -22.58 -4.41
N PHE A 176 1.71 -22.25 -5.48
CA PHE A 176 2.61 -23.19 -6.19
C PHE A 176 4.06 -22.66 -6.25
N GLY A 177 4.67 -22.38 -5.10
CA GLY A 177 6.06 -21.96 -4.98
C GLY A 177 6.21 -20.51 -4.47
N PRO A 178 7.24 -19.76 -4.90
CA PRO A 178 7.50 -18.43 -4.37
C PRO A 178 6.38 -17.44 -4.73
N PRO A 179 6.06 -16.47 -3.85
CA PRO A 179 5.11 -15.40 -4.15
C PRO A 179 5.43 -14.67 -5.45
N LEU A 180 4.42 -14.12 -6.13
CA LEU A 180 4.63 -13.36 -7.37
C LEU A 180 5.62 -12.21 -7.17
N ALA A 181 5.54 -11.50 -6.04
CA ALA A 181 6.49 -10.43 -5.72
C ALA A 181 7.94 -10.93 -5.68
N GLU A 182 8.18 -12.10 -5.09
CA GLU A 182 9.52 -12.70 -5.02
C GLU A 182 10.00 -13.21 -6.38
N ARG A 183 9.10 -13.76 -7.20
CA ARG A 183 9.44 -14.16 -8.58
C ARG A 183 9.89 -12.97 -9.41
N ILE A 184 9.21 -11.83 -9.29
CA ILE A 184 9.58 -10.60 -9.99
C ILE A 184 10.92 -10.08 -9.44
N LEU A 185 11.10 -10.09 -8.12
CA LEU A 185 12.35 -9.67 -7.47
C LEU A 185 13.56 -10.48 -7.96
N THR A 186 13.45 -11.81 -7.96
CA THR A 186 14.51 -12.72 -8.42
C THR A 186 14.72 -12.64 -9.94
N ALA A 187 13.64 -12.59 -10.73
CA ALA A 187 13.73 -12.45 -12.19
C ALA A 187 14.37 -11.12 -12.63
N THR A 188 14.30 -10.08 -11.81
CA THR A 188 14.92 -8.77 -12.06
C THR A 188 16.34 -8.65 -11.50
N GLY A 189 16.93 -9.76 -11.04
CA GLY A 189 18.35 -9.85 -10.69
C GLY A 189 18.66 -9.76 -9.20
N ALA A 190 17.68 -9.93 -8.31
CA ALA A 190 17.98 -10.01 -6.87
C ALA A 190 18.80 -11.26 -6.53
N VAL A 191 19.75 -11.09 -5.61
CA VAL A 191 20.62 -12.15 -5.10
C VAL A 191 20.47 -12.28 -3.59
N CYS A 192 20.53 -13.51 -3.10
CA CYS A 192 20.49 -13.79 -1.67
C CYS A 192 21.90 -13.68 -1.08
N VAL A 193 22.09 -12.80 -0.08
CA VAL A 193 23.39 -12.53 0.54
C VAL A 193 23.29 -12.44 2.07
N PRO A 194 24.40 -12.61 2.81
CA PRO A 194 24.42 -12.40 4.26
C PRO A 194 24.15 -10.94 4.61
N SER A 195 23.25 -10.69 5.58
CA SER A 195 22.85 -9.34 5.97
C SER A 195 23.96 -8.54 6.67
N SER A 196 24.98 -9.19 7.23
CA SER A 196 26.11 -8.53 7.91
C SER A 196 27.11 -7.94 6.92
N ASN A 197 27.37 -8.63 5.81
CA ASN A 197 28.25 -8.15 4.75
C ASN A 197 27.90 -8.85 3.42
N ALA A 198 27.37 -8.07 2.47
CA ALA A 198 27.00 -8.57 1.14
C ALA A 198 28.21 -8.97 0.29
N GLY A 199 29.42 -8.51 0.63
CA GLY A 199 30.67 -8.87 -0.04
C GLY A 199 31.19 -10.27 0.31
N LEU A 200 30.57 -10.98 1.27
CA LEU A 200 30.94 -12.34 1.65
C LEU A 200 30.46 -13.42 0.66
N GLY A 201 29.82 -13.02 -0.44
CA GLY A 201 29.36 -13.93 -1.49
C GLY A 201 27.87 -14.27 -1.42
N LYS A 202 27.40 -14.95 -2.46
CA LYS A 202 26.00 -15.39 -2.59
C LYS A 202 25.74 -16.61 -1.71
N VAL A 203 24.52 -16.69 -1.21
CA VAL A 203 24.00 -17.82 -0.42
C VAL A 203 22.81 -18.42 -1.16
N GLU A 204 22.47 -19.68 -0.86
CA GLU A 204 21.33 -20.34 -1.47
C GLU A 204 20.03 -19.57 -1.18
N GLU A 205 19.21 -19.38 -2.22
CA GLU A 205 17.97 -18.61 -2.16
C GLU A 205 16.99 -19.08 -1.08
N MET A 206 17.02 -20.38 -0.76
CA MET A 206 16.18 -20.99 0.26
C MET A 206 16.30 -20.27 1.60
N TYR A 207 17.48 -19.80 2.01
CA TYR A 207 17.68 -19.09 3.27
C TYR A 207 16.99 -17.72 3.29
N CYS A 208 16.98 -17.00 2.16
CA CYS A 208 16.23 -15.76 2.04
C CYS A 208 14.71 -15.99 2.00
N ARG A 209 14.27 -17.05 1.30
CA ARG A 209 12.86 -17.41 1.14
C ARG A 209 12.21 -17.87 2.45
N THR A 210 12.81 -18.85 3.13
CA THR A 210 12.29 -19.38 4.40
C THR A 210 12.62 -18.48 5.59
N ARG A 211 13.48 -17.48 5.39
CA ARG A 211 14.07 -16.63 6.44
C ARG A 211 14.82 -17.47 7.49
N THR A 212 15.34 -18.63 7.09
CA THR A 212 16.18 -19.47 7.95
C THR A 212 17.50 -18.73 8.20
N PRO A 213 17.93 -18.61 9.47
CA PRO A 213 19.22 -17.99 9.78
C PRO A 213 20.37 -18.86 9.31
N LEU A 214 21.42 -18.22 8.82
CA LEU A 214 22.73 -18.82 8.55
C LEU A 214 23.42 -19.07 9.88
N SER A 215 24.01 -20.25 10.05
CA SER A 215 24.77 -20.64 11.23
C SER A 215 26.18 -21.10 10.85
N SER A 216 27.07 -21.16 11.84
CA SER A 216 28.43 -21.69 11.67
C SER A 216 28.45 -23.14 11.17
N THR A 217 27.40 -23.94 11.46
CA THR A 217 27.28 -25.31 10.95
C THR A 217 26.97 -25.34 9.45
N SER A 218 26.09 -24.45 9.00
CA SER A 218 25.69 -24.39 7.58
C SER A 218 26.71 -23.67 6.70
N HIS A 219 27.32 -22.59 7.22
CA HIS A 219 28.16 -21.67 6.47
C HIS A 219 29.41 -21.28 7.27
N PRO A 220 30.29 -22.24 7.62
CA PRO A 220 31.41 -22.00 8.53
C PRO A 220 32.31 -20.83 8.10
N ALA A 221 32.52 -20.65 6.79
CA ALA A 221 33.30 -19.56 6.22
C ALA A 221 32.79 -18.15 6.55
N LEU A 222 31.47 -17.98 6.77
CA LEU A 222 30.89 -16.68 7.14
C LEU A 222 31.16 -16.29 8.60
N PHE A 223 31.61 -17.24 9.43
CA PHE A 223 31.80 -17.08 10.87
C PHE A 223 33.27 -17.18 11.29
N SER A 224 34.18 -17.48 10.37
CA SER A 224 35.62 -17.65 10.65
C SER A 224 36.35 -16.39 11.14
N GLY A 225 35.76 -15.19 10.99
CA GLY A 225 36.36 -13.92 11.40
C GLY A 225 35.52 -13.06 12.36
N SER A 226 34.34 -13.53 12.80
CA SER A 226 33.41 -12.73 13.61
C SER A 226 33.13 -13.40 14.97
N GLY A 227 33.88 -13.02 16.01
CA GLY A 227 33.75 -13.58 17.38
C GLY A 227 32.46 -13.24 18.15
N ALA A 228 31.37 -12.82 17.50
CA ALA A 228 30.20 -12.27 18.21
C ALA A 228 28.81 -12.77 17.75
N ALA A 229 28.61 -13.23 16.52
CA ALA A 229 27.27 -13.61 16.04
C ALA A 229 27.10 -15.14 15.92
N LYS A 230 26.22 -15.72 16.73
CA LYS A 230 25.85 -17.15 16.63
C LYS A 230 25.03 -17.48 15.37
N SER A 231 24.43 -16.46 14.76
CA SER A 231 23.68 -16.59 13.51
C SER A 231 23.59 -15.27 12.74
N ILE A 232 23.53 -15.37 11.41
CA ILE A 232 23.42 -14.23 10.49
C ILE A 232 22.14 -14.43 9.67
N ARG A 233 21.38 -13.36 9.42
CA ARG A 233 20.19 -13.45 8.55
C ARG A 233 20.61 -13.32 7.09
N ALA A 234 20.06 -14.15 6.22
CA ALA A 234 20.12 -13.92 4.78
C ALA A 234 19.09 -12.86 4.37
N ALA A 235 19.42 -12.04 3.37
CA ALA A 235 18.54 -11.02 2.83
C ALA A 235 18.72 -10.90 1.31
N TRP A 236 17.61 -10.62 0.62
CA TRP A 236 17.64 -10.24 -0.79
C TRP A 236 18.29 -8.87 -0.96
N ARG A 237 19.19 -8.75 -1.94
CA ARG A 237 19.80 -7.49 -2.39
C ARG A 237 19.75 -7.43 -3.92
N GLY A 238 19.60 -6.23 -4.46
CA GLY A 238 19.40 -6.09 -5.89
C GLY A 238 17.95 -6.34 -6.32
N GLY A 239 17.69 -6.23 -7.62
CA GLY A 239 16.38 -6.49 -8.23
C GLY A 239 15.33 -5.42 -7.93
N HIS A 240 14.13 -5.65 -8.45
CA HIS A 240 12.97 -4.77 -8.32
C HIS A 240 11.97 -5.35 -7.31
N ASP A 241 11.91 -4.78 -6.11
CA ASP A 241 11.00 -5.20 -5.04
C ASP A 241 9.68 -4.41 -5.10
N ILE A 242 8.66 -4.95 -5.77
CA ILE A 242 7.35 -4.30 -5.85
C ILE A 242 6.85 -3.96 -4.45
N SER A 243 6.52 -2.69 -4.20
CA SER A 243 6.08 -2.22 -2.87
C SER A 243 4.79 -2.92 -2.44
N GLY A 244 4.93 -3.97 -1.63
CA GLY A 244 3.79 -4.72 -1.07
C GLY A 244 2.94 -3.87 -0.12
N HIS A 245 3.56 -2.87 0.53
CA HIS A 245 2.86 -1.92 1.39
C HIS A 245 1.98 -0.97 0.58
N THR A 246 2.50 -0.44 -0.53
CA THR A 246 1.68 0.34 -1.48
C THR A 246 0.55 -0.51 -2.02
N PHE A 247 0.85 -1.74 -2.45
CA PHE A 247 -0.13 -2.66 -3.02
C PHE A 247 -1.30 -2.92 -2.05
N ILE A 248 -1.00 -3.38 -0.83
CA ILE A 248 -2.03 -3.80 0.13
C ILE A 248 -2.87 -2.62 0.64
N MET A 249 -2.27 -1.45 0.84
CA MET A 249 -2.98 -0.27 1.33
C MET A 249 -3.94 0.29 0.29
N VAL A 250 -3.52 0.35 -0.98
CA VAL A 250 -4.38 0.81 -2.07
C VAL A 250 -5.51 -0.19 -2.32
N LEU A 251 -5.21 -1.49 -2.43
CA LEU A 251 -6.23 -2.52 -2.64
C LEU A 251 -7.25 -2.55 -1.50
N SER A 252 -6.78 -2.50 -0.25
CA SER A 252 -7.66 -2.49 0.94
C SER A 252 -8.55 -1.25 0.97
N SER A 253 -7.98 -0.08 0.67
CA SER A 253 -8.73 1.18 0.65
C SER A 253 -9.82 1.16 -0.43
N LEU A 254 -9.48 0.74 -1.64
CA LEU A 254 -10.43 0.66 -2.75
C LEU A 254 -11.52 -0.38 -2.51
N LEU A 255 -11.19 -1.55 -1.95
CA LEU A 255 -12.18 -2.56 -1.58
C LEU A 255 -13.20 -2.01 -0.58
N LEU A 256 -12.74 -1.37 0.50
CA LEU A 256 -13.63 -0.82 1.53
C LEU A 256 -14.47 0.34 0.97
N LEU A 257 -13.88 1.23 0.17
CA LEU A 257 -14.56 2.37 -0.45
C LEU A 257 -15.65 1.90 -1.45
N GLU A 258 -15.35 0.88 -2.25
CA GLU A 258 -16.30 0.27 -3.20
C GLU A 258 -17.53 -0.29 -2.48
N ASP A 259 -17.37 -0.81 -1.26
CA ASP A 259 -18.48 -1.37 -0.49
C ASP A 259 -19.29 -0.34 0.31
N ILE A 260 -18.68 0.79 0.73
CA ILE A 260 -19.38 1.87 1.43
C ILE A 260 -19.89 3.00 0.52
N ALA A 261 -19.49 3.03 -0.76
CA ALA A 261 -19.86 4.09 -1.71
C ALA A 261 -21.36 4.51 -1.71
N PRO A 262 -22.35 3.59 -1.81
CA PRO A 262 -23.76 4.01 -1.80
C PRO A 262 -24.20 4.64 -0.46
N TYR A 263 -23.58 4.23 0.64
CA TYR A 263 -23.85 4.76 1.98
C TYR A 263 -23.17 6.11 2.22
N LEU A 264 -21.96 6.30 1.69
CA LEU A 264 -21.29 7.60 1.65
C LEU A 264 -22.09 8.60 0.81
N ALA A 265 -22.61 8.19 -0.35
CA ALA A 265 -23.48 9.04 -1.16
C ALA A 265 -24.74 9.46 -0.37
N ALA A 266 -25.33 8.55 0.40
CA ALA A 266 -26.48 8.86 1.25
C ALA A 266 -26.15 9.84 2.39
N LEU A 267 -24.98 9.69 3.03
CA LEU A 267 -24.52 10.60 4.09
C LEU A 267 -24.13 11.98 3.56
N LEU A 268 -23.50 12.04 2.38
CA LEU A 268 -22.94 13.26 1.81
C LEU A 268 -23.85 13.96 0.80
N ASN A 269 -25.09 13.51 0.62
CA ASN A 269 -26.01 13.99 -0.42
C ASN A 269 -26.16 15.52 -0.47
N ASN A 270 -26.12 16.19 0.69
CA ASN A 270 -26.30 17.64 0.80
C ASN A 270 -24.97 18.42 0.94
N SER A 271 -23.83 17.76 0.74
CA SER A 271 -22.49 18.35 0.89
C SER A 271 -21.86 18.66 -0.46
N SER A 272 -21.05 19.72 -0.52
CA SER A 272 -20.20 20.03 -1.68
C SER A 272 -19.24 18.89 -2.00
N ILE A 273 -18.74 18.18 -0.99
CA ILE A 273 -17.88 17.00 -1.16
C ILE A 273 -18.67 15.87 -1.84
N GLY A 274 -19.93 15.65 -1.44
CA GLY A 274 -20.81 14.66 -2.07
C GLY A 274 -21.03 14.93 -3.55
N ARG A 275 -21.24 16.19 -3.93
CA ARG A 275 -21.35 16.61 -5.34
C ARG A 275 -20.05 16.38 -6.13
N VAL A 276 -18.88 16.60 -5.53
CA VAL A 276 -17.59 16.34 -6.19
C VAL A 276 -17.36 14.84 -6.41
N VAL A 277 -17.63 14.02 -5.39
CA VAL A 277 -17.34 12.59 -5.39
C VAL A 277 -18.38 11.80 -6.18
N PHE A 278 -19.67 12.03 -5.91
CA PHE A 278 -20.78 11.23 -6.43
C PHE A 278 -21.60 11.94 -7.53
N GLY A 279 -21.43 13.26 -7.71
CA GLY A 279 -22.23 14.05 -8.65
C GLY A 279 -23.70 14.16 -8.22
N ASP A 280 -24.58 14.47 -9.17
CA ASP A 280 -26.04 14.52 -8.95
C ASP A 280 -26.69 13.13 -9.02
N ALA A 281 -25.96 12.09 -8.63
CA ALA A 281 -26.45 10.73 -8.65
C ALA A 281 -27.59 10.56 -7.64
N LYS A 282 -28.76 10.10 -8.12
CA LYS A 282 -29.86 9.67 -7.24
C LYS A 282 -29.33 8.65 -6.23
N VAL A 283 -29.47 8.99 -4.94
CA VAL A 283 -29.11 8.14 -3.81
C VAL A 283 -30.05 6.94 -3.74
N ASP A 284 -29.48 5.76 -3.49
CA ASP A 284 -30.25 4.53 -3.28
C ASP A 284 -31.11 4.66 -2.00
N HIS A 285 -32.41 4.44 -2.14
CA HIS A 285 -33.36 4.50 -1.03
C HIS A 285 -33.02 3.47 0.06
N ARG A 286 -32.50 2.28 -0.31
CA ARG A 286 -32.05 1.26 0.65
C ARG A 286 -30.88 1.77 1.47
N ALA A 287 -29.89 2.38 0.80
CA ALA A 287 -28.76 2.98 1.49
C ALA A 287 -29.21 4.09 2.44
N LYS A 288 -30.14 4.97 1.99
CA LYS A 288 -30.71 6.03 2.84
C LYS A 288 -31.43 5.46 4.07
N ALA A 289 -32.22 4.41 3.91
CA ALA A 289 -32.92 3.75 5.01
C ALA A 289 -31.94 3.13 6.04
N VAL A 290 -30.95 2.40 5.56
CA VAL A 290 -29.90 1.79 6.41
C VAL A 290 -29.10 2.84 7.16
N MET A 291 -28.80 3.99 6.51
CA MET A 291 -28.10 5.09 7.17
C MET A 291 -28.93 5.83 8.24
N GLY A 292 -30.19 5.44 8.47
CA GLY A 292 -30.93 5.85 9.67
C GLY A 292 -30.38 5.22 10.95
N GLU A 293 -29.76 4.05 10.86
CA GLU A 293 -29.27 3.26 11.99
C GLU A 293 -27.89 3.73 12.49
N GLN A 294 -27.73 3.88 13.80
CA GLN A 294 -26.45 4.32 14.41
C GLN A 294 -25.32 3.31 14.18
N LYS A 295 -25.63 2.02 14.22
CA LYS A 295 -24.65 0.95 13.97
C LYS A 295 -24.12 1.00 12.53
N ALA A 296 -24.98 1.32 11.56
CA ALA A 296 -24.58 1.51 10.16
C ALA A 296 -23.68 2.73 9.99
N LYS A 297 -24.03 3.87 10.61
CA LYS A 297 -23.17 5.07 10.64
C LYS A 297 -21.80 4.79 11.23
N LEU A 298 -21.75 4.07 12.36
CA LEU A 298 -20.50 3.68 13.00
C LEU A 298 -19.66 2.76 12.11
N ALA A 299 -20.27 1.79 11.42
CA ALA A 299 -19.57 0.91 10.49
C ALA A 299 -18.95 1.68 9.31
N VAL A 300 -19.68 2.64 8.73
CA VAL A 300 -19.16 3.54 7.69
C VAL A 300 -18.03 4.40 8.24
N ALA A 301 -18.21 5.01 9.42
CA ALA A 301 -17.20 5.85 10.04
C ALA A 301 -15.91 5.08 10.35
N ALA A 302 -16.02 3.87 10.91
CA ALA A 302 -14.88 2.98 11.17
C ALA A 302 -14.14 2.61 9.88
N SER A 303 -14.88 2.37 8.79
CA SER A 303 -14.30 2.09 7.47
C SER A 303 -13.55 3.29 6.91
N VAL A 304 -14.13 4.49 6.99
CA VAL A 304 -13.48 5.74 6.58
C VAL A 304 -12.24 6.03 7.43
N ALA A 305 -12.30 5.81 8.74
CA ALA A 305 -11.15 5.98 9.63
C ALA A 305 -10.02 5.03 9.28
N LEU A 306 -10.34 3.77 8.96
CA LEU A 306 -9.34 2.79 8.53
C LEU A 306 -8.73 3.15 7.17
N VAL A 307 -9.54 3.61 6.21
CA VAL A 307 -9.04 4.14 4.93
C VAL A 307 -8.14 5.36 5.16
N GLY A 308 -8.49 6.27 6.07
CA GLY A 308 -7.65 7.40 6.46
C GLY A 308 -6.30 6.95 7.05
N LEU A 309 -6.29 5.91 7.87
CA LEU A 309 -5.07 5.30 8.38
C LEU A 309 -4.23 4.68 7.25
N TRP A 310 -4.86 3.99 6.30
CA TRP A 310 -4.19 3.47 5.11
C TRP A 310 -3.59 4.57 4.24
N SER A 311 -4.32 5.67 4.02
CA SER A 311 -3.81 6.85 3.31
C SER A 311 -2.59 7.45 4.00
N TRP A 312 -2.62 7.59 5.33
CA TRP A 312 -1.48 8.10 6.09
C TRP A 312 -0.27 7.17 6.00
N MET A 313 -0.47 5.86 6.17
CA MET A 313 0.63 4.89 6.07
C MET A 313 1.14 4.74 4.63
N LEU A 314 0.28 4.91 3.63
CA LEU A 314 0.64 4.96 2.22
C LEU A 314 1.52 6.17 1.92
N LEU A 315 1.19 7.35 2.46
CA LEU A 315 2.01 8.55 2.34
C LEU A 315 3.41 8.33 2.95
N ASN A 316 3.47 7.80 4.18
CA ASN A 316 4.75 7.52 4.84
C ASN A 316 5.56 6.45 4.09
N THR A 317 4.89 5.46 3.49
CA THR A 317 5.52 4.49 2.58
C THR A 317 6.13 5.20 1.38
N ALA A 318 5.36 6.07 0.73
CA ALA A 318 5.81 6.82 -0.43
C ALA A 318 6.94 7.80 -0.10
N ILE A 319 7.01 8.32 1.13
CA ILE A 319 8.08 9.22 1.57
C ILE A 319 9.35 8.46 1.93
N TYR A 320 9.30 7.39 2.74
CA TYR A 320 10.51 6.84 3.38
C TYR A 320 11.01 5.50 2.84
N PHE A 321 10.13 4.69 2.24
CA PHE A 321 10.42 3.28 1.93
C PHE A 321 10.35 3.03 0.43
N HIS A 322 11.08 2.03 -0.07
CA HIS A 322 11.14 1.67 -1.50
C HIS A 322 11.69 2.76 -2.43
N THR A 323 12.10 2.34 -3.62
CA THR A 323 12.47 3.25 -4.71
C THR A 323 11.21 3.84 -5.39
N PRO A 324 11.32 4.95 -6.15
CA PRO A 324 10.19 5.48 -6.91
C PRO A 324 9.53 4.44 -7.83
N GLN A 325 10.33 3.65 -8.53
CA GLN A 325 9.86 2.62 -9.46
C GLN A 325 9.03 1.54 -8.73
N GLU A 326 9.53 1.09 -7.58
CA GLU A 326 8.88 0.08 -6.75
C GLU A 326 7.53 0.55 -6.18
N LYS A 327 7.44 1.82 -5.78
CA LYS A 327 6.17 2.46 -5.34
C LYS A 327 5.15 2.48 -6.48
N VAL A 328 5.57 2.93 -7.67
CA VAL A 328 4.69 3.01 -8.85
C VAL A 328 4.23 1.64 -9.28
N SER A 329 5.12 0.65 -9.33
CA SER A 329 4.73 -0.74 -9.65
C SER A 329 3.73 -1.32 -8.64
N GLY A 330 3.90 -1.06 -7.34
CA GLY A 330 2.94 -1.48 -6.31
C GLY A 330 1.57 -0.84 -6.49
N LEU A 331 1.51 0.44 -6.89
CA LEU A 331 0.27 1.14 -7.22
C LEU A 331 -0.41 0.50 -8.45
N ILE A 332 0.35 0.28 -9.53
CA ILE A 332 -0.19 -0.32 -10.77
C ILE A 332 -0.78 -1.70 -10.49
N VAL A 333 -0.07 -2.55 -9.75
CA VAL A 333 -0.56 -3.91 -9.40
C VAL A 333 -1.83 -3.84 -8.54
N ALA A 334 -1.94 -2.89 -7.61
CA ALA A 334 -3.16 -2.70 -6.83
C ALA A 334 -4.34 -2.23 -7.66
N LEU A 335 -4.11 -1.28 -8.58
CA LEU A 335 -5.15 -0.79 -9.48
C LEU A 335 -5.61 -1.89 -10.45
N ALA A 336 -4.68 -2.69 -10.98
CA ALA A 336 -5.01 -3.85 -11.81
C ALA A 336 -5.85 -4.88 -11.04
N ALA A 337 -5.48 -5.20 -9.80
CA ALA A 337 -6.26 -6.07 -8.93
C ALA A 337 -7.66 -5.50 -8.66
N TRP A 338 -7.77 -4.20 -8.37
CA TRP A 338 -9.05 -3.55 -8.16
C TRP A 338 -9.92 -3.48 -9.42
N MET A 339 -9.34 -3.37 -10.62
CA MET A 339 -10.11 -3.36 -11.87
C MET A 339 -10.89 -4.67 -12.11
N VAL A 340 -10.38 -5.79 -11.60
CA VAL A 340 -11.04 -7.11 -11.69
C VAL A 340 -12.16 -7.26 -10.65
N ILE A 341 -12.19 -6.42 -9.60
CA ILE A 341 -13.25 -6.43 -8.59
C ILE A 341 -14.58 -5.95 -9.22
N PRO A 342 -15.69 -6.70 -9.06
CA PRO A 342 -16.99 -6.31 -9.60
C PRO A 342 -17.43 -4.90 -9.18
N LYS A 343 -17.78 -4.05 -10.15
CA LYS A 343 -18.27 -2.68 -9.91
C LYS A 343 -19.77 -2.67 -9.67
N SER A 344 -20.22 -1.85 -8.73
CA SER A 344 -21.66 -1.64 -8.50
C SER A 344 -22.18 -0.64 -9.52
N LYS A 345 -23.30 -0.98 -10.17
CA LYS A 345 -23.95 -0.16 -11.20
C LYS A 345 -24.85 0.91 -10.61
#